data_AF-A0A7C4IKB8-F1
#
_entry.id   AF-A0A7C4IKB8-F1
#
_cell.length_a   1.000
_cell.length_b   1.000
_cell.length_c   1.000
_cell.angle_alpha   90.00
_cell.angle_beta   90.00
_cell.angle_gamma   90.00
#
_symmetry.space_group_name_H-M   'P 1'
#
loop_
_entity.id
_entity.type
_entity.pdbx_description
1 polymer ?
#
loop_
_entity_poly.entity_id
_entity_poly.type
_entity_poly.pdbx_seq_one_letter_code
_entity_poly.pdbx_strand_id
1 'polypeptide(L)'
;MSHREEFFMSLDIDARRSTVNATARRVGVHSATVWRWILTGVRGRRLPAMLIGGRRYILESDLQEFLTAGNAPSREPNNEFARRAGDAARQLEAMGITGITPTHNTQRTGRLPGTVTP
;
A
#
# COMPACT_ATOMS: atom_id res chain seq x y z
N MET A 1 0.86 -23.41 -30.86
CA MET A 1 2.03 -22.73 -30.24
C MET A 1 1.52 -21.60 -29.36
N SER A 2 1.23 -21.83 -28.07
CA SER A 2 0.90 -20.74 -27.13
C SER A 2 0.77 -21.21 -25.66
N HIS A 3 1.72 -21.98 -25.12
CA HIS A 3 1.72 -22.38 -23.70
C HIS A 3 3.12 -22.28 -23.05
N ARG A 4 4.14 -21.87 -23.83
CA ARG A 4 5.54 -21.87 -23.37
C ARG A 4 5.99 -20.53 -22.79
N GLU A 5 5.22 -19.45 -23.00
CA GLU A 5 5.56 -18.10 -22.51
C GLU A 5 5.01 -17.84 -21.10
N GLU A 6 3.79 -18.30 -20.78
CA GLU A 6 3.22 -18.13 -19.43
C GLU A 6 4.01 -18.90 -18.35
N PHE A 7 4.51 -20.08 -18.69
CA PHE A 7 5.34 -20.89 -17.79
C PHE A 7 6.72 -20.28 -17.55
N PHE A 8 7.29 -19.61 -18.55
CA PHE A 8 8.61 -18.99 -18.45
C PHE A 8 8.57 -17.70 -17.60
N MET A 9 7.49 -16.92 -17.68
CA MET A 9 7.27 -15.78 -16.78
C MET A 9 7.03 -16.21 -15.33
N SER A 10 6.32 -17.32 -15.12
CA SER A 10 6.07 -17.89 -13.78
C SER A 10 7.35 -18.39 -13.08
N LEU A 11 8.28 -19.01 -13.81
CA LEU A 11 9.56 -19.46 -13.25
C LEU A 11 10.52 -18.29 -12.92
N ASP A 12 10.53 -17.20 -13.69
CA ASP A 12 11.42 -16.05 -13.43
C ASP A 12 10.92 -15.18 -12.27
N ILE A 13 9.60 -15.02 -12.13
CA ILE A 13 8.95 -14.31 -11.00
C ILE A 13 9.38 -14.90 -9.65
N ASP A 14 9.52 -16.22 -9.57
CA ASP A 14 9.89 -16.92 -8.34
C ASP A 14 11.37 -16.72 -7.97
N ALA A 15 12.25 -16.55 -8.95
CA ALA A 15 13.68 -16.35 -8.73
C ALA A 15 14.03 -14.94 -8.24
N ARG A 16 13.23 -13.93 -8.59
CA ARG A 16 13.51 -12.50 -8.30
C ARG A 16 12.60 -11.86 -7.26
N ARG A 17 11.84 -12.66 -6.53
CA ARG A 17 10.99 -12.18 -5.43
C ARG A 17 11.71 -12.25 -4.09
N SER A 18 11.48 -11.26 -3.25
CA SER A 18 12.03 -11.19 -1.89
C SER A 18 10.93 -10.99 -0.86
N THR A 19 11.09 -11.59 0.32
CA THR A 19 10.17 -11.30 1.44
C THR A 19 10.41 -9.90 1.99
N VAL A 20 9.43 -9.33 2.68
CA VAL A 20 9.55 -8.01 3.34
C VAL A 20 10.83 -7.88 4.18
N ASN A 21 11.19 -8.91 4.96
CA ASN A 21 12.41 -8.89 5.78
C ASN A 21 13.69 -8.97 4.93
N ALA A 22 13.68 -9.72 3.83
CA ALA A 22 14.82 -9.78 2.92
C ALA A 22 15.01 -8.44 2.20
N THR A 23 13.92 -7.80 1.76
CA THR A 23 13.93 -6.45 1.18
C THR A 23 14.48 -5.43 2.18
N ALA A 24 14.01 -5.47 3.44
CA ALA A 24 14.46 -4.58 4.49
C ALA A 24 15.99 -4.65 4.68
N ARG A 25 16.53 -5.87 4.77
CA ARG A 25 17.99 -6.10 4.86
C ARG A 25 18.73 -5.62 3.62
N ARG A 26 18.20 -5.89 2.42
CA ARG A 26 18.82 -5.50 1.14
C ARG A 26 18.97 -3.99 1.00
N VAL A 27 17.97 -3.23 1.44
CA VAL A 27 17.94 -1.75 1.32
C VAL A 27 18.54 -1.07 2.57
N GLY A 28 18.86 -1.83 3.63
CA GLY A 28 19.40 -1.27 4.87
C GLY A 28 18.39 -0.47 5.70
N VAL A 29 17.11 -0.86 5.67
CA VAL A 29 16.03 -0.21 6.43
C VAL A 29 15.34 -1.18 7.38
N HIS A 30 14.64 -0.66 8.38
CA HIS A 30 13.81 -1.50 9.26
C HIS A 30 12.60 -2.08 8.50
N SER A 31 12.15 -3.28 8.86
CA SER A 31 11.00 -3.94 8.22
C SER A 31 9.71 -3.12 8.27
N ALA A 32 9.51 -2.37 9.36
CA ALA A 32 8.38 -1.43 9.49
C ALA A 32 8.37 -0.34 8.41
N THR A 33 9.54 0.08 7.91
CA THR A 33 9.64 1.04 6.80
C THR A 33 9.16 0.41 5.50
N VAL A 34 9.51 -0.85 5.24
CA VAL A 34 9.00 -1.57 4.07
C VAL A 34 7.49 -1.79 4.17
N TRP A 35 6.98 -2.14 5.35
CA TRP A 35 5.53 -2.19 5.60
C TRP A 35 4.84 -0.85 5.35
N ARG A 36 5.44 0.26 5.79
CA ARG A 36 4.95 1.61 5.50
C ARG A 36 4.89 1.84 4.00
N TRP A 37 5.93 1.50 3.24
CA TRP A 37 5.94 1.63 1.78
C TRP A 37 4.82 0.82 1.10
N ILE A 38 4.53 -0.38 1.58
CA ILE A 38 3.47 -1.23 1.04
C ILE A 38 2.09 -0.67 1.39
N LEU A 39 1.84 -0.38 2.68
CA LEU A 39 0.51 -0.11 3.20
C LEU A 39 0.08 1.34 2.94
N THR A 40 0.96 2.30 3.23
CA THR A 40 0.63 3.73 3.14
C THR A 40 1.35 4.39 1.97
N GLY A 41 2.56 3.94 1.67
CA GLY A 41 3.45 4.54 0.69
C GLY A 41 4.33 5.64 1.26
N VAL A 42 5.05 6.31 0.36
CA VAL A 42 5.84 7.51 0.61
C VAL A 42 5.71 8.42 -0.61
N ARG A 43 5.48 9.73 -0.40
CA ARG A 43 5.33 10.72 -1.49
C ARG A 43 4.31 10.30 -2.56
N GLY A 44 3.15 9.79 -2.13
CA GLY A 44 2.06 9.37 -3.03
C GLY A 44 2.31 8.07 -3.81
N ARG A 45 3.41 7.35 -3.53
CA ARG A 45 3.73 6.07 -4.18
C ARG A 45 3.76 4.94 -3.17
N ARG A 46 3.22 3.78 -3.55
CA ARG A 46 3.26 2.56 -2.75
C ARG A 46 4.15 1.52 -3.42
N LEU A 47 4.80 0.70 -2.61
CA LEU A 47 5.59 -0.44 -3.09
C LEU A 47 4.64 -1.61 -3.38
N PRO A 48 4.57 -2.11 -4.62
CA PRO A 48 3.81 -3.31 -4.94
C PRO A 48 4.31 -4.53 -4.14
N ALA A 49 3.37 -5.35 -3.68
CA ALA A 49 3.67 -6.61 -3.02
C ALA A 49 2.57 -7.64 -3.31
N MET A 50 2.99 -8.88 -3.59
CA MET A 50 2.10 -10.01 -3.84
C MET A 50 1.95 -10.87 -2.59
N LEU A 51 0.74 -11.38 -2.34
CA LEU A 51 0.46 -12.31 -1.25
C LEU A 51 0.44 -13.74 -1.82
N ILE A 52 1.38 -14.58 -1.39
CA ILE A 52 1.50 -15.97 -1.83
C ILE A 52 1.62 -16.83 -0.56
N GLY A 53 0.67 -17.75 -0.34
CA GLY A 53 0.66 -18.61 0.85
C GLY A 53 0.68 -17.84 2.18
N GLY A 54 0.00 -16.68 2.25
CA GLY A 54 -0.04 -15.83 3.46
C GLY A 54 1.22 -14.99 3.70
N ARG A 55 2.23 -15.08 2.84
CA ARG A 55 3.46 -14.28 2.93
C ARG A 55 3.51 -13.24 1.82
N ARG A 56 3.98 -12.04 2.15
CA ARG A 56 4.18 -10.96 1.17
C ARG A 56 5.55 -11.05 0.51
N TYR A 57 5.54 -10.95 -0.80
CA TYR A 57 6.71 -10.96 -1.66
C TYR A 57 6.75 -9.68 -2.50
N ILE A 58 7.95 -9.16 -2.69
CA ILE A 58 8.25 -7.95 -3.45
C ILE A 58 9.15 -8.36 -4.60
N LEU A 59 8.77 -7.98 -5.82
CA LEU A 59 9.63 -8.19 -6.99
C LEU A 59 10.80 -7.22 -6.97
N GLU A 60 11.95 -7.71 -7.41
CA GLU A 60 13.15 -6.88 -7.55
C GLU A 60 12.94 -5.68 -8.49
N SER A 61 12.22 -5.88 -9.61
CA SER A 61 11.87 -4.82 -10.56
C SER A 61 11.09 -3.69 -9.89
N ASP A 62 10.05 -4.05 -9.14
CA ASP A 62 9.15 -3.10 -8.50
C ASP A 62 9.87 -2.32 -7.39
N LEU A 63 10.76 -3.00 -6.66
CA LEU A 63 11.61 -2.37 -5.66
C LEU A 63 12.56 -1.36 -6.31
N GLN A 64 13.20 -1.74 -7.42
CA GLN A 64 14.12 -0.86 -8.15
C GLN A 64 13.40 0.37 -8.70
N GLU A 65 12.23 0.18 -9.31
CA GLU A 65 11.40 1.27 -9.82
C GLU A 65 10.95 2.21 -8.69
N PHE A 66 10.47 1.65 -7.58
CA PHE A 66 10.02 2.42 -6.43
C PHE A 66 11.14 3.30 -5.84
N LEU A 67 12.35 2.73 -5.69
CA LEU A 67 13.51 3.46 -5.17
C LEU A 67 13.99 4.53 -6.15
N THR A 68 14.02 4.22 -7.45
CA THR A 68 14.43 5.17 -8.50
C THR A 68 13.44 6.33 -8.61
N ALA A 69 12.14 6.05 -8.57
CA ALA A 69 11.08 7.05 -8.63
C ALA A 69 11.07 7.99 -7.40
N GLY A 70 11.55 7.51 -6.24
CA GLY A 70 11.71 8.33 -5.04
C GLY A 70 12.71 9.48 -5.18
N ASN A 71 13.66 9.35 -6.12
CA ASN A 71 14.70 10.34 -6.42
C ASN A 71 14.28 11.34 -7.52
N ALA A 72 13.21 11.08 -8.26
CA ALA A 72 12.70 11.99 -9.27
C ALA A 72 11.88 13.14 -8.62
N PRO A 73 11.93 14.38 -9.16
CA PRO A 73 11.05 15.45 -8.71
C PRO A 73 9.58 15.01 -8.83
N SER A 74 8.79 15.34 -7.81
CA SER A 74 7.43 14.83 -7.65
C SER A 74 6.57 15.12 -8.90
N ARG A 75 6.20 14.07 -9.62
CA ARG A 75 5.12 14.11 -10.60
C ARG A 75 3.79 14.04 -9.84
N GLU A 76 2.88 14.95 -10.18
CA GLU A 76 1.52 15.07 -9.64
C GLU A 76 0.87 13.71 -9.30
N PRO A 77 0.24 13.56 -8.12
CA PRO A 77 -0.31 12.29 -7.69
C PRO A 77 -1.42 11.81 -8.63
N ASN A 78 -1.26 10.61 -9.20
CA ASN A 78 -2.29 9.95 -10.00
C ASN A 78 -3.41 9.48 -9.05
N ASN A 79 -4.44 10.29 -8.94
CA ASN A 79 -5.60 10.13 -8.05
C ASN A 79 -6.57 9.03 -8.52
N GLU A 80 -6.07 7.85 -8.88
CA GLU A 80 -6.91 6.70 -9.25
C GLU A 80 -7.79 6.24 -8.08
N PHE A 81 -7.29 6.32 -6.84
CA PHE A 81 -8.09 6.07 -5.64
C PHE A 81 -9.23 7.07 -5.48
N ALA A 82 -9.00 8.37 -5.75
CA ALA A 82 -10.06 9.37 -5.69
C ALA A 82 -11.10 9.15 -6.80
N ARG A 83 -10.66 8.72 -8.00
CA ARG A 83 -11.55 8.35 -9.11
C ARG A 83 -12.42 7.15 -8.72
N ARG A 84 -11.82 6.06 -8.22
CA ARG A 84 -12.55 4.86 -7.77
C ARG A 84 -13.49 5.15 -6.59
N ALA A 85 -13.09 5.98 -5.64
CA ALA A 85 -13.95 6.40 -4.52
C ALA A 85 -15.13 7.25 -5.01
N GLY A 86 -14.91 8.14 -5.99
CA GLY A 86 -15.97 8.92 -6.63
C GLY A 86 -16.92 8.06 -7.47
N ASP A 87 -16.40 7.05 -8.17
CA ASP A 87 -17.22 6.11 -8.96
C ASP A 87 -18.06 5.20 -8.05
N ALA A 88 -17.48 4.72 -6.94
CA ALA A 88 -18.21 3.96 -5.92
C ALA A 88 -19.32 4.80 -5.27
N ALA A 89 -19.06 6.08 -4.96
CA ALA A 89 -20.08 6.99 -4.43
C ALA A 89 -21.23 7.21 -5.44
N ARG A 90 -20.91 7.45 -6.73
CA ARG A 90 -21.92 7.58 -7.79
C ARG A 90 -22.74 6.31 -8.00
N GLN A 91 -22.13 5.13 -7.87
CA GLN A 91 -22.84 3.86 -7.95
C GLN A 91 -23.82 3.66 -6.79
N LEU A 92 -23.44 4.04 -5.57
CA LEU A 92 -24.32 3.95 -4.40
C LEU A 92 -25.51 4.92 -4.51
N GLU A 93 -25.29 6.13 -5.02
CA GLU A 93 -26.35 7.09 -5.32
C GLU A 93 -27.30 6.57 -6.41
N ALA A 94 -26.77 5.99 -7.49
CA ALA A 94 -27.57 5.38 -8.55
C ALA A 94 -28.38 4.16 -8.04
N MET A 95 -27.93 3.50 -6.98
CA MET A 95 -28.65 2.41 -6.29
C MET A 95 -29.63 2.92 -5.22
N GLY A 96 -29.75 4.24 -5.03
CA GLY A 96 -30.67 4.86 -4.05
C GLY A 96 -30.23 4.72 -2.59
N ILE A 97 -28.95 4.42 -2.33
CA ILE A 97 -28.40 4.27 -0.98
C ILE A 97 -27.89 5.63 -0.49
N THR A 98 -28.80 6.43 0.05
CA THR A 98 -28.48 7.75 0.62
C THR A 98 -28.55 7.67 2.14
N GLY A 99 -27.42 7.56 2.85
CA GLY A 99 -27.48 7.66 4.33
C GLY A 99 -26.33 7.13 5.18
N ILE A 100 -25.25 6.57 4.64
CA ILE A 100 -24.09 6.19 5.46
C ILE A 100 -23.04 7.30 5.41
N THR A 101 -23.20 8.32 6.26
CA THR A 101 -22.12 9.25 6.55
C THR A 101 -20.99 8.45 7.21
N PRO A 102 -19.78 8.36 6.62
CA PRO A 102 -18.65 7.75 7.32
C PRO A 102 -18.35 8.60 8.56
N THR A 103 -18.72 8.09 9.74
CA THR A 103 -18.43 8.75 11.01
C THR A 103 -16.92 8.74 11.21
N HIS A 104 -16.29 9.90 11.06
CA HIS A 104 -14.88 10.12 11.36
C HIS A 104 -14.67 10.01 12.87
N ASN A 105 -14.41 8.80 13.37
CA ASN A 105 -14.07 8.59 14.78
C ASN A 105 -12.62 9.06 15.03
N THR A 106 -12.45 10.36 15.24
CA THR A 106 -11.26 10.94 15.83
C THR A 106 -11.68 11.56 17.14
N GLN A 107 -11.43 10.86 18.25
CA GLN A 107 -10.87 11.36 19.51
C GLN A 107 -11.18 10.40 20.69
N ARG A 108 -10.14 9.75 21.21
CA ARG A 108 -10.07 9.39 22.64
C ARG A 108 -8.63 9.58 23.14
N THR A 109 -8.21 10.84 23.18
CA THR A 109 -7.11 11.29 24.04
C THR A 109 -7.65 12.43 24.90
N GLY A 110 -8.35 12.04 25.97
CA GLY A 110 -8.81 12.92 27.03
C GLY A 110 -8.20 12.46 28.35
N ARG A 111 -7.08 13.07 28.71
CA ARG A 111 -6.48 13.06 30.05
C ARG A 111 -7.47 13.74 31.00
N LEU A 112 -7.93 13.04 32.05
CA LEU A 112 -8.74 13.66 33.10
C LEU A 112 -7.84 14.63 33.92
N PRO A 113 -8.18 15.92 34.06
CA PRO A 113 -7.60 16.76 35.10
C PRO A 113 -8.27 16.41 36.44
N GLY A 114 -7.44 16.24 37.48
CA GLY A 114 -7.82 15.63 38.75
C GLY A 114 -8.63 16.50 39.70
N THR A 115 -8.90 15.92 40.87
CA THR A 115 -9.12 16.66 42.12
C THR A 115 -8.44 15.88 43.25
N VAL A 116 -7.42 16.52 43.83
CA VAL A 116 -6.89 16.23 45.16
C VAL A 116 -7.63 17.13 46.12
N THR A 117 -8.27 16.61 47.15
CA THR A 117 -8.57 17.32 48.41
C THR A 117 -9.12 16.35 49.47
N PRO A 118 -9.02 16.72 50.76
CA PRO A 118 -7.85 16.69 51.64
C PRO A 118 -7.69 15.35 52.41
#